data_AF-F2R3Q5-F1
#
_entry.id   AF-F2R3Q5-F1
#
_cell.length_a   1.000
_cell.length_b   1.000
_cell.length_c   1.000
_cell.angle_alpha   90.00
_cell.angle_beta   90.00
_cell.angle_gamma   90.00
#
_symmetry.space_group_name_H-M   'P 1'
#
loop_
_entity.id
_entity.type
_entity.pdbx_description
1 polymer ?
#
loop_
_entity_poly.entity_id
_entity_poly.type
_entity_poly.pdbx_seq_one_letter_code
_entity_poly.pdbx_strand_id
1 'polypeptide(L)'
;MTNCGSIQWEPQSVEGPKGFPAAGPADGKICSAGLTQFAQLDDPRGGAWPATQLTAGQSYSFRWQFTARHRTTDFKYYITKNGWNPSQKLTRAALDPQPFLTVPYNNQQPPATLSHSGTIPAGKTGRHLILAVWTIADTANAFYACSDVKF
;
A
#
# COMPACT_ATOMS: atom_id res chain seq x y z
N MET A 1 13.36 13.08 -0.13
CA MET A 1 13.35 11.78 -0.84
C MET A 1 13.91 12.05 -2.23
N THR A 2 14.92 11.31 -2.69
CA THR A 2 15.57 11.53 -4.00
C THR A 2 15.63 10.22 -4.77
N ASN A 3 15.89 10.28 -6.08
CA ASN A 3 16.14 9.12 -6.96
C ASN A 3 14.94 8.16 -7.12
N CYS A 4 13.70 8.66 -7.12
CA CYS A 4 12.52 7.81 -7.29
C CYS A 4 12.23 7.43 -8.76
N GLY A 5 12.95 7.98 -9.73
CA GLY A 5 12.67 7.75 -11.15
C GLY A 5 11.43 8.52 -11.63
N SER A 6 10.71 7.99 -12.61
CA SER A 6 9.55 8.68 -13.20
C SER A 6 8.39 8.86 -12.23
N ILE A 7 8.23 7.99 -11.23
CA ILE A 7 7.12 8.06 -10.27
C ILE A 7 7.03 9.40 -9.52
N GLN A 8 8.14 10.14 -9.40
CA GLN A 8 8.13 11.46 -8.76
C GLN A 8 7.21 12.47 -9.45
N TRP A 9 6.88 12.23 -10.74
CA TRP A 9 6.02 13.09 -11.54
C TRP A 9 4.56 12.62 -11.60
N GLU A 10 4.30 11.37 -11.24
CA GLU A 10 3.00 10.75 -11.39
C GLU A 10 2.69 9.74 -10.27
N PRO A 11 2.76 10.15 -8.98
CA PRO A 11 2.54 9.25 -7.85
C PRO A 11 1.15 8.59 -7.85
N GLN A 12 0.17 9.16 -8.58
CA GLN A 12 -1.15 8.58 -8.78
C GLN A 12 -1.18 7.33 -9.67
N SER A 13 -0.12 7.02 -10.42
CA SER A 13 -0.15 6.06 -11.54
C SER A 13 0.27 4.63 -11.19
N VAL A 14 0.44 4.29 -9.89
CA VAL A 14 0.88 2.95 -9.47
C VAL A 14 -0.26 1.93 -9.57
N GLU A 15 -0.66 1.64 -10.81
CA GLU A 15 -1.79 0.79 -11.19
C GLU A 15 -1.30 -0.57 -11.72
N GLY A 16 -1.92 -1.65 -11.27
CA GLY A 16 -1.63 -3.00 -11.74
C GLY A 16 -2.85 -3.91 -11.63
N PRO A 17 -2.71 -5.21 -11.98
CA PRO A 17 -3.83 -6.14 -11.94
C PRO A 17 -4.41 -6.26 -10.53
N LYS A 18 -5.73 -6.34 -10.40
CA LYS A 18 -6.41 -6.53 -9.10
C LYS A 18 -6.35 -7.98 -8.61
N GLY A 19 -6.96 -8.23 -7.45
CA GLY A 19 -7.11 -9.58 -6.89
C GLY A 19 -6.02 -9.99 -5.90
N PHE A 20 -5.21 -9.03 -5.43
CA PHE A 20 -4.24 -9.27 -4.36
C PHE A 20 -4.94 -9.78 -3.08
N PRO A 21 -4.41 -10.81 -2.39
CA PRO A 21 -3.10 -11.45 -2.62
C PRO A 21 -3.12 -12.67 -3.55
N ALA A 22 -4.28 -13.23 -3.91
CA ALA A 22 -4.34 -14.45 -4.75
C ALA A 22 -3.85 -14.22 -6.20
N ALA A 23 -4.03 -13.00 -6.69
CA ALA A 23 -3.52 -12.51 -7.97
C ALA A 23 -2.77 -11.18 -7.75
N GLY A 24 -2.75 -10.31 -8.77
CA GLY A 24 -2.10 -9.01 -8.71
C GLY A 24 -0.58 -9.05 -8.94
N PRO A 25 0.15 -7.99 -8.57
CA PRO A 25 1.58 -7.87 -8.83
C PRO A 25 2.40 -9.02 -8.24
N ALA A 26 3.45 -9.45 -8.94
CA ALA A 26 4.33 -10.52 -8.46
C ALA A 26 5.05 -10.13 -7.16
N ASP A 27 5.50 -11.14 -6.40
CA ASP A 27 6.35 -10.91 -5.22
C ASP A 27 7.62 -10.17 -5.60
N GLY A 28 8.04 -9.21 -4.76
CA GLY A 28 9.14 -8.31 -5.04
C GLY A 28 8.83 -7.20 -6.04
N LYS A 29 7.57 -7.11 -6.52
CA LYS A 29 7.05 -6.10 -7.45
C LYS A 29 5.74 -5.45 -6.98
N ILE A 30 5.42 -5.61 -5.70
CA ILE A 30 4.14 -5.19 -5.14
C ILE A 30 4.04 -3.66 -5.05
N CYS A 31 5.13 -2.99 -4.66
CA CYS A 31 5.12 -1.54 -4.44
C CYS A 31 5.15 -0.73 -5.72
N SER A 32 5.64 -1.32 -6.82
CA SER A 32 5.55 -0.75 -8.17
C SER A 32 4.29 -1.17 -8.93
N ALA A 33 3.40 -1.97 -8.33
CA ALA A 33 2.31 -2.65 -9.02
C ALA A 33 2.72 -3.51 -10.23
N GLY A 34 3.99 -3.93 -10.32
CA GLY A 34 4.54 -4.67 -11.46
C GLY A 34 5.06 -3.79 -12.59
N LEU A 35 4.98 -2.46 -12.46
CA LEU A 35 5.39 -1.51 -13.48
C LEU A 35 6.90 -1.29 -13.46
N THR A 36 7.58 -1.68 -14.54
CA THR A 36 9.04 -1.61 -14.65
C THR A 36 9.57 -0.18 -14.57
N GLN A 37 8.80 0.80 -15.06
CA GLN A 37 9.14 2.22 -14.97
C GLN A 37 9.13 2.76 -13.53
N PHE A 38 8.47 2.08 -12.58
CA PHE A 38 8.41 2.45 -11.16
C PHE A 38 9.19 1.49 -10.25
N ALA A 39 10.11 0.71 -10.82
CA ALA A 39 10.87 -0.32 -10.09
C ALA A 39 11.65 0.21 -8.87
N GLN A 40 11.92 1.51 -8.80
CA GLN A 40 12.54 2.18 -7.66
C GLN A 40 11.69 2.06 -6.39
N LEU A 41 10.37 1.90 -6.50
CA LEU A 41 9.47 1.69 -5.36
C LEU A 41 9.64 0.30 -4.73
N ASP A 42 10.13 -0.68 -5.49
CA ASP A 42 10.39 -2.04 -4.98
C ASP A 42 11.77 -2.17 -4.33
N ASP A 43 12.65 -1.17 -4.47
CA ASP A 43 13.96 -1.16 -3.85
C ASP A 43 13.82 -0.72 -2.39
N PRO A 44 14.08 -1.59 -1.40
CA PRO A 44 13.98 -1.23 0.01
C PRO A 44 15.04 -0.22 0.46
N ARG A 45 16.07 0.05 -0.35
CA ARG A 45 17.20 0.95 -0.03
C ARG A 45 17.84 0.62 1.32
N GLY A 46 18.04 -0.66 1.59
CA GLY A 46 18.54 -1.16 2.87
C GLY A 46 17.61 -0.89 4.06
N GLY A 47 16.33 -0.60 3.82
CA GLY A 47 15.37 -0.18 4.85
C GLY A 47 15.49 1.28 5.24
N ALA A 48 16.05 2.13 4.37
CA ALA A 48 16.35 3.53 4.66
C ALA A 48 15.34 4.54 4.11
N TRP A 49 14.19 4.09 3.58
CA TRP A 49 13.11 5.02 3.23
C TRP A 49 12.69 5.86 4.46
N PRO A 50 12.26 7.12 4.30
CA PRO A 50 11.66 7.86 5.40
C PRO A 50 10.44 7.12 5.92
N ALA A 51 10.33 6.96 7.23
CA ALA A 51 9.24 6.22 7.86
C ALA A 51 8.36 7.17 8.70
N THR A 52 7.05 7.02 8.60
CA THR A 52 6.11 7.72 9.49
C THR A 52 6.09 7.04 10.85
N GLN A 53 6.26 7.82 11.93
CA GLN A 53 6.17 7.28 13.29
C GLN A 53 4.70 7.00 13.64
N LEU A 54 4.41 5.79 14.09
CA LEU A 54 3.09 5.34 14.54
C LEU A 54 3.18 4.68 15.91
N THR A 55 2.07 4.66 16.64
CA THR A 55 1.90 3.91 17.89
C THR A 55 1.07 2.67 17.60
N ALA A 56 1.54 1.49 17.99
CA ALA A 56 0.80 0.25 17.80
C ALA A 56 -0.51 0.28 18.62
N GLY A 57 -1.60 -0.23 18.05
CA GLY A 57 -2.92 -0.22 18.71
C GLY A 57 -3.66 1.12 18.67
N GLN A 58 -3.06 2.19 18.15
CA GLN A 58 -3.73 3.49 18.05
C GLN A 58 -4.76 3.52 16.92
N SER A 59 -5.79 4.35 17.08
CA SER A 59 -6.63 4.78 15.95
C SER A 59 -5.82 5.71 15.03
N TYR A 60 -5.93 5.50 13.72
CA TYR A 60 -5.22 6.27 12.71
C TYR A 60 -6.12 6.55 11.51
N SER A 61 -5.88 7.70 10.86
CA SER A 61 -6.63 8.13 9.68
C SER A 61 -5.77 7.98 8.42
N PHE A 62 -6.12 7.02 7.57
CA PHE A 62 -5.48 6.81 6.27
C PHE A 62 -6.15 7.70 5.23
N ARG A 63 -5.38 8.49 4.50
CA ARG A 63 -5.93 9.45 3.53
C ARG A 63 -5.45 9.17 2.11
N TRP A 64 -6.40 9.07 1.18
CA TRP A 64 -6.15 9.02 -0.25
C TRP A 64 -6.44 10.38 -0.90
N GLN A 65 -5.65 10.71 -1.93
CA GLN A 65 -5.90 11.82 -2.85
C GLN A 65 -6.02 11.25 -4.26
N PHE A 66 -7.08 11.61 -4.98
CA PHE A 66 -7.39 11.05 -6.29
C PHE A 66 -7.35 12.15 -7.35
N THR A 67 -6.56 11.94 -8.40
CA THR A 67 -6.56 12.77 -9.62
C THR A 67 -7.64 12.32 -10.60
N ALA A 68 -7.94 11.01 -10.61
CA ALA A 68 -9.07 10.40 -11.30
C ALA A 68 -9.89 9.57 -10.29
N ARG A 69 -11.22 9.80 -10.28
CA ARG A 69 -12.13 9.20 -9.29
C ARG A 69 -12.91 8.07 -9.95
N HIS A 70 -12.44 6.84 -9.79
CA HIS A 70 -13.05 5.64 -10.39
C HIS A 70 -14.13 5.02 -9.48
N ARG A 71 -15.03 4.20 -10.04
CA ARG A 71 -15.95 3.39 -9.23
C ARG A 71 -15.13 2.37 -8.44
N THR A 72 -15.37 2.29 -7.14
CA THR A 72 -14.50 1.53 -6.23
C THR A 72 -15.20 0.30 -5.69
N THR A 73 -14.55 -0.86 -5.75
CA THR A 73 -14.99 -2.05 -5.04
C THR A 73 -14.69 -1.92 -3.56
N ASP A 74 -13.42 -1.74 -3.20
CA ASP A 74 -12.97 -1.62 -1.82
C ASP A 74 -11.60 -0.92 -1.70
N PHE A 75 -11.26 -0.60 -0.46
CA PHE A 75 -9.88 -0.33 -0.03
C PHE A 75 -9.46 -1.37 1.00
N LYS A 76 -8.26 -1.90 0.88
CA LYS A 76 -7.67 -2.87 1.83
C LYS A 76 -6.30 -2.42 2.28
N TYR A 77 -6.01 -2.58 3.57
CA TYR A 77 -4.74 -2.23 4.16
C TYR A 77 -4.12 -3.46 4.83
N TYR A 78 -2.92 -3.80 4.40
CA TYR A 78 -2.11 -4.89 4.93
C TYR A 78 -0.90 -4.30 5.63
N ILE A 79 -0.32 -5.07 6.55
CA ILE A 79 0.93 -4.70 7.21
C ILE A 79 1.85 -5.91 7.27
N THR A 80 3.14 -5.66 7.26
CA THR A 80 4.18 -6.68 7.43
C THR A 80 4.15 -7.35 8.81
N LYS A 81 4.53 -8.62 8.87
CA LYS A 81 4.65 -9.42 10.10
C LYS A 81 5.78 -8.90 11.00
N ASN A 82 5.68 -9.13 12.31
CA ASN A 82 6.84 -8.94 13.19
C ASN A 82 7.98 -9.86 12.76
N GLY A 83 9.22 -9.35 12.81
CA GLY A 83 10.40 -10.10 12.37
C GLY A 83 10.61 -10.14 10.84
N TRP A 84 9.78 -9.46 10.03
CA TRP A 84 10.09 -9.29 8.61
C TRP A 84 11.38 -8.49 8.42
N ASN A 85 12.08 -8.72 7.29
CA ASN A 85 13.32 -8.02 6.98
C ASN A 85 13.05 -6.75 6.15
N PRO A 86 13.20 -5.53 6.70
CA PRO A 86 12.93 -4.28 5.98
C PRO A 86 13.96 -3.95 4.90
N SER A 87 15.07 -4.70 4.80
CA SER A 87 16.06 -4.57 3.73
C SER A 87 15.76 -5.45 2.52
N GLN A 88 14.67 -6.22 2.54
CA GLN A 88 14.23 -7.10 1.45
C GLN A 88 13.02 -6.52 0.75
N LYS A 89 12.83 -6.90 -0.52
CA LYS A 89 11.64 -6.51 -1.29
C LYS A 89 10.38 -7.11 -0.66
N LEU A 90 9.28 -6.37 -0.75
CA LEU A 90 8.00 -6.83 -0.21
C LEU A 90 7.50 -8.07 -0.95
N THR A 91 7.09 -9.09 -0.20
CA THR A 91 6.45 -10.31 -0.70
C THR A 91 5.17 -10.58 0.09
N ARG A 92 4.29 -11.42 -0.45
CA ARG A 92 3.11 -11.91 0.28
C ARG A 92 3.50 -12.60 1.59
N ALA A 93 4.59 -13.35 1.60
CA ALA A 93 5.07 -14.05 2.80
C ALA A 93 5.44 -13.09 3.94
N ALA A 94 5.92 -11.88 3.62
CA ALA A 94 6.27 -10.86 4.61
C ALA A 94 5.05 -10.15 5.22
N LEU A 95 3.88 -10.21 4.58
CA LEU A 95 2.64 -9.58 5.05
C LEU A 95 1.86 -10.48 6.00
N ASP A 96 1.14 -9.86 6.94
CA ASP A 96 0.07 -10.54 7.66
C ASP A 96 -0.95 -11.09 6.63
N PRO A 97 -1.49 -12.29 6.84
CA PRO A 97 -2.28 -12.99 5.83
C PRO A 97 -3.63 -12.32 5.52
N GLN A 98 -4.10 -11.44 6.41
CA GLN A 98 -5.36 -10.71 6.26
C GLN A 98 -5.11 -9.20 6.36
N PRO A 99 -5.89 -8.37 5.64
CA PRO A 99 -5.84 -6.93 5.82
C PRO A 99 -6.33 -6.58 7.24
N PHE A 100 -5.67 -5.63 7.90
CA PHE A 100 -6.11 -5.14 9.20
C PHE A 100 -7.24 -4.11 9.09
N LEU A 101 -7.44 -3.53 7.91
CA LEU A 101 -8.57 -2.65 7.60
C LEU A 101 -9.08 -2.96 6.20
N THR A 102 -10.39 -3.17 6.07
CA THR A 102 -11.10 -3.27 4.80
C THR A 102 -12.26 -2.28 4.79
N VAL A 103 -12.37 -1.48 3.74
CA VAL A 103 -13.44 -0.50 3.54
C VAL A 103 -14.16 -0.83 2.22
N PRO A 104 -15.26 -1.61 2.27
CA PRO A 104 -16.11 -1.82 1.09
C PRO A 104 -16.71 -0.50 0.61
N TYR A 105 -16.85 -0.33 -0.70
CA TYR A 105 -17.30 0.95 -1.28
C TYR A 105 -18.48 0.84 -2.25
N ASN A 106 -19.09 -0.36 -2.38
CA ASN A 106 -20.34 -0.59 -3.09
C ASN A 106 -20.37 -0.03 -4.53
N ASN A 107 -19.23 -0.09 -5.23
CA ASN A 107 -19.05 0.42 -6.60
C ASN A 107 -19.40 1.91 -6.77
N GLN A 108 -19.34 2.68 -5.69
CA GLN A 108 -19.52 4.12 -5.70
C GLN A 108 -18.22 4.83 -6.11
N GLN A 109 -18.36 6.07 -6.57
CA GLN A 109 -17.22 6.91 -6.88
C GLN A 109 -16.80 7.68 -5.61
N PRO A 110 -15.54 7.62 -5.17
CA PRO A 110 -15.10 8.32 -3.97
C PRO A 110 -15.08 9.84 -4.20
N PRO A 111 -15.06 10.67 -3.13
CA PRO A 111 -14.69 12.08 -3.24
C PRO A 111 -13.23 12.24 -3.71
N ALA A 112 -12.80 13.46 -4.04
CA ALA A 112 -11.42 13.72 -4.48
C ALA A 112 -10.37 13.48 -3.37
N THR A 113 -10.77 13.66 -2.11
CA THR A 113 -9.98 13.30 -0.93
C THR A 113 -10.85 12.43 -0.03
N LEU A 114 -10.32 11.29 0.39
CA LEU A 114 -11.04 10.33 1.23
C LEU A 114 -10.16 9.91 2.40
N SER A 115 -10.77 9.87 3.59
CA SER A 115 -10.11 9.41 4.81
C SER A 115 -10.82 8.17 5.36
N HIS A 116 -10.04 7.17 5.76
CA HIS A 116 -10.50 5.96 6.42
C HIS A 116 -9.91 5.89 7.82
N SER A 117 -10.77 5.86 8.84
CA SER A 117 -10.34 5.60 10.20
C SER A 117 -10.21 4.10 10.43
N GLY A 118 -9.08 3.67 10.98
CA GLY A 118 -8.87 2.28 11.39
C GLY A 118 -7.85 2.18 12.52
N THR A 119 -7.81 1.03 13.17
CA THR A 119 -6.87 0.78 14.25
C THR A 119 -5.61 0.12 13.70
N ILE A 120 -4.45 0.71 14.00
CA ILE A 120 -3.17 0.09 13.68
C ILE A 120 -3.02 -1.20 14.51
N PRO A 121 -2.59 -2.34 13.93
CA PRO A 121 -2.43 -3.57 14.69
C PRO A 121 -1.57 -3.37 15.94
N ALA A 122 -2.05 -3.91 17.06
CA ALA A 122 -1.31 -3.90 18.32
C ALA A 122 -0.06 -4.80 18.22
N GLY A 123 0.93 -4.54 19.08
CA GLY A 123 2.14 -5.36 19.18
C GLY A 123 3.11 -5.27 18.00
N LYS A 124 2.92 -4.33 17.06
CA LYS A 124 3.92 -4.01 16.03
C LYS A 124 5.08 -3.26 16.66
N THR A 125 6.31 -3.58 16.24
CA THR A 125 7.54 -3.01 16.80
C THR A 125 8.56 -2.76 15.70
N GLY A 126 9.29 -1.64 15.78
CA GLY A 126 10.34 -1.35 14.82
C GLY A 126 9.76 -0.98 13.45
N ARG A 127 10.50 -1.30 12.38
CA ARG A 127 10.18 -0.83 11.03
C ARG A 127 9.20 -1.77 10.35
N HIS A 128 8.16 -1.22 9.74
CA HIS A 128 7.14 -1.95 9.02
C HIS A 128 6.78 -1.24 7.71
N LEU A 129 6.20 -2.00 6.80
CA LEU A 129 5.55 -1.49 5.61
C LEU A 129 4.05 -1.77 5.69
N ILE A 130 3.24 -0.73 5.45
CA ILE A 130 1.79 -0.81 5.22
C ILE A 130 1.55 -0.79 3.72
N LEU A 131 0.81 -1.78 3.22
CA LEU A 131 0.37 -1.84 1.84
C LEU A 131 -1.11 -1.46 1.78
N ALA A 132 -1.42 -0.35 1.11
CA ALA A 132 -2.78 0.04 0.78
C ALA A 132 -3.11 -0.37 -0.65
N VAL A 133 -4.26 -1.01 -0.86
CA VAL A 133 -4.77 -1.46 -2.15
C VAL A 133 -6.13 -0.85 -2.40
N TRP A 134 -6.29 -0.13 -3.50
CA TRP A 134 -7.56 0.43 -3.96
C TRP A 134 -8.06 -0.36 -5.17
N THR A 135 -9.13 -1.13 -4.99
CA THR A 135 -9.66 -1.99 -6.06
C THR A 135 -10.71 -1.26 -6.90
N ILE A 136 -10.49 -1.20 -8.21
CA ILE A 136 -11.43 -0.57 -9.14
C ILE A 136 -12.53 -1.56 -9.54
N ALA A 137 -13.78 -1.08 -9.52
CA ALA A 137 -14.96 -1.91 -9.71
C ALA A 137 -15.16 -2.35 -11.16
N ASP A 138 -15.00 -1.41 -12.09
CA ASP A 138 -15.35 -1.56 -13.51
C ASP A 138 -14.13 -1.85 -14.41
N THR A 139 -12.98 -2.18 -13.83
CA THR A 139 -11.77 -2.58 -14.56
C THR A 139 -11.16 -3.86 -14.00
N ALA A 140 -10.08 -4.35 -14.62
CA ALA A 140 -9.29 -5.47 -14.10
C ALA A 140 -8.19 -5.01 -13.10
N ASN A 141 -8.17 -3.74 -12.70
CA ASN A 141 -7.02 -3.12 -12.06
C ASN A 141 -7.28 -2.68 -10.61
N ALA A 142 -6.19 -2.44 -9.90
CA ALA A 142 -6.13 -1.84 -8.58
C ALA A 142 -4.91 -0.93 -8.50
N PHE A 143 -4.98 0.09 -7.63
CA PHE A 143 -3.84 0.92 -7.28
C PHE A 143 -3.16 0.40 -6.02
N TYR A 144 -1.82 0.44 -6.00
CA TYR A 144 -0.99 -0.09 -4.92
C TYR A 144 -0.12 1.01 -4.33
N ALA A 145 -0.15 1.16 -3.00
CA ALA A 145 0.67 2.15 -2.30
C ALA A 145 1.35 1.50 -1.09
N CYS A 146 2.68 1.50 -1.09
CA CYS A 146 3.49 1.10 0.05
C CYS A 146 3.85 2.32 0.91
N SER A 147 3.73 2.19 2.22
CA SER A 147 4.09 3.25 3.18
C SER A 147 4.98 2.67 4.27
N ASP A 148 6.19 3.20 4.36
CA ASP A 148 7.12 2.89 5.43
C ASP A 148 6.68 3.55 6.74
N VAL A 149 6.63 2.75 7.80
CA VAL A 149 6.24 3.19 9.15
C VAL A 149 7.21 2.64 10.19
N LYS A 150 7.28 3.30 11.34
CA LYS A 150 8.08 2.86 12.48
C LYS A 150 7.27 2.96 13.76
N PHE A 151 7.33 1.88 14.54
CA PHE A 151 6.72 1.73 15.86
C PHE A 151 7.78 1.80 16.94
#